data_AF-A0A954LMB7-F1
#
_entry.id   AF-A0A954LMB7-F1
#
_cell.length_a   1.000
_cell.length_b   1.000
_cell.length_c   1.000
_cell.angle_alpha   90.00
_cell.angle_beta   90.00
_cell.angle_gamma   90.00
#
_symmetry.space_group_name_H-M   'P 1'
#
loop_
_entity.id
_entity.type
_entity.pdbx_description
1 polymer ?
#
loop_
_entity_poly.entity_id
_entity_poly.type
_entity_poly.pdbx_seq_one_letter_code
_entity_poly.pdbx_strand_id
1 'polypeptide(L)' 'MGKTVLIVGGGFAGINAAKVLGNQNELDVTVVDRQNHHLFQPLLYQVAMAGLSPADIAAPIRGMLSKYKNIRVLQGEA' A
#
# COMPACT_ATOMS: atom_id res chain seq x y z
N MET A 1 14.89 -18.03 -11.31
CA MET A 1 13.48 -17.69 -11.02
C MET A 1 13.48 -16.98 -9.67
N GLY A 2 13.18 -15.68 -9.64
CA GLY A 2 13.10 -14.93 -8.38
C GLY A 2 11.96 -15.48 -7.49
N LYS A 3 12.02 -15.25 -6.18
CA LYS A 3 10.94 -15.67 -5.28
C LYS A 3 9.77 -14.70 -5.40
N THR A 4 8.57 -15.21 -5.62
CA THR A 4 7.35 -14.39 -5.64
C THR A 4 6.84 -14.20 -4.21
N VAL A 5 6.47 -12.97 -3.87
CA VAL A 5 5.89 -12.61 -2.58
C VAL A 5 4.54 -11.94 -2.79
N LEU A 6 3.50 -12.48 -2.15
CA LEU A 6 2.17 -11.86 -2.11
C LEU A 6 1.96 -11.20 -0.74
N ILE A 7 1.63 -9.92 -0.75
CA ILE A 7 1.22 -9.14 0.41
C ILE A 7 -0.28 -8.88 0.30
N VAL A 8 -1.05 -9.37 1.26
CA VAL A 8 -2.49 -9.12 1.36
C VAL A 8 -2.71 -7.96 2.34
N GLY A 9 -3.18 -6.84 1.81
CA GLY A 9 -3.41 -5.60 2.55
C GLY A 9 -2.38 -4.50 2.25
N GLY A 10 -2.86 -3.30 1.92
CA GLY A 10 -2.15 -2.04 1.70
C GLY A 10 -2.25 -1.06 2.89
N GLY A 11 -2.48 -1.59 4.09
CA GLY A 11 -2.41 -0.84 5.34
C GLY A 11 -0.97 -0.52 5.76
N PHE A 12 -0.76 -0.14 7.02
CA PHE A 12 0.56 0.21 7.55
C PHE A 12 1.60 -0.90 7.38
N ALA A 13 1.27 -2.12 7.80
CA ALA A 13 2.18 -3.24 7.74
C ALA A 13 2.52 -3.61 6.28
N GLY A 14 1.51 -3.73 5.43
CA GLY A 14 1.69 -4.14 4.04
C GLY A 14 2.53 -3.17 3.22
N ILE A 15 2.30 -1.86 3.36
CA ILE A 15 3.09 -0.84 2.67
C ILE A 15 4.55 -0.85 3.14
N ASN A 16 4.80 -0.99 4.45
CA ASN A 16 6.16 -1.01 4.96
C ASN A 16 6.89 -2.31 4.59
N ALA A 17 6.21 -3.46 4.65
CA ALA A 17 6.74 -4.73 4.15
C ALA A 17 7.10 -4.63 2.66
N ALA A 18 6.20 -4.09 1.84
CA ALA A 18 6.44 -3.89 0.42
C ALA A 18 7.66 -3.00 0.16
N LYS A 19 7.83 -1.91 0.92
CA LYS A 19 9.01 -1.02 0.81
C LYS A 19 10.32 -1.72 1.15
N VAL A 20 10.34 -2.59 2.15
CA VAL A 20 11.53 -3.36 2.54
C VAL A 20 11.85 -4.41 1.48
N LEU A 21 10.85 -5.17 1.05
CA LEU A 21 11.03 -6.23 0.04
C LEU A 21 11.32 -5.68 -1.35
N GLY A 22 10.80 -4.49 -1.69
CA GLY A 22 11.09 -3.81 -2.95
C GLY A 22 12.56 -3.39 -3.13
N ASN A 23 13.35 -3.34 -2.03
CA ASN A 23 14.79 -3.13 -2.13
C ASN A 23 15.57 -4.42 -2.49
N GLN A 24 14.91 -5.58 -2.50
CA GLN A 24 15.52 -6.87 -2.85
C GLN A 24 15.18 -7.21 -4.30
N ASN A 25 16.19 -7.12 -5.19
CA ASN A 25 15.99 -7.27 -6.64
C ASN A 25 15.65 -8.70 -7.08
N GLU A 26 15.93 -9.71 -6.22
CA GLU A 26 15.61 -11.11 -6.47
C GLU A 26 14.14 -11.49 -6.15
N LEU A 27 13.36 -10.54 -5.62
CA LEU A 27 11.95 -10.72 -5.29
C LEU A 27 11.03 -10.07 -6.33
N ASP A 28 9.95 -10.76 -6.68
CA ASP A 28 8.81 -10.19 -7.39
C ASP A 28 7.64 -10.06 -6.41
N VAL A 29 7.26 -8.83 -6.09
CA VAL A 29 6.32 -8.53 -5.00
C VAL A 29 4.99 -8.09 -5.58
N THR A 30 3.90 -8.73 -5.17
CA THR A 30 2.54 -8.28 -5.47
C THR A 30 1.86 -7.83 -4.18
N VAL A 31 1.34 -6.61 -4.16
CA VAL A 31 0.45 -6.10 -3.11
C VAL A 31 -0.98 -6.15 -3.62
N VAL A 32 -1.85 -6.87 -2.92
CA VAL A 32 -3.29 -6.88 -3.19
C VAL A 32 -4.05 -6.22 -2.04
N ASP A 33 -4.91 -5.26 -2.35
CA ASP A 33 -5.84 -4.68 -1.37
C ASP A 33 -7.19 -4.38 -2.04
N ARG A 34 -8.27 -4.45 -1.28
CA ARG A 34 -9.62 -4.12 -1.75
C ARG A 34 -9.76 -2.64 -2.12
N GLN A 35 -8.97 -1.77 -1.48
CA GLN A 35 -8.85 -0.34 -1.72
C GLN A 35 -7.60 -0.01 -2.54
N ASN A 36 -7.66 1.04 -3.34
CA ASN A 36 -6.52 1.54 -4.12
C ASN A 36 -5.62 2.53 -3.37
N HIS A 37 -5.94 2.83 -2.10
CA HIS A 37 -5.27 3.82 -1.28
C HIS A 37 -4.90 3.25 0.09
N HIS A 38 -3.77 3.71 0.62
CA HIS A 38 -3.40 3.57 2.01
C HIS A 38 -4.14 4.64 2.82
N LEU A 39 -4.79 4.24 3.92
CA LEU A 39 -5.48 5.14 4.83
C LEU A 39 -4.66 5.33 6.12
N PHE A 40 -4.36 6.58 6.46
CA PHE A 40 -3.78 6.93 7.76
C PHE A 40 -4.87 6.96 8.83
N GLN A 41 -5.29 5.77 9.25
CA GLN A 41 -6.36 5.55 10.24
C GLN A 41 -6.25 6.39 11.52
N PRO A 42 -5.06 6.72 12.06
CA PRO A 42 -4.96 7.54 13.26
C PRO A 42 -5.65 8.91 13.17
N LEU A 43 -5.82 9.51 11.98
CA LEU A 43 -6.52 10.80 11.81
C LEU A 43 -7.95 10.65 11.26
N LEU A 44 -8.49 9.43 11.20
CA LEU A 44 -9.84 9.20 10.67
C LEU A 44 -10.91 9.95 11.47
N TYR A 45 -10.68 10.16 12.78
CA TYR A 45 -11.58 10.94 13.63
C TYR A 45 -11.66 12.41 13.19
N GLN A 46 -10.59 13.00 12.65
CA GLN A 46 -10.62 14.37 12.17
C GLN A 46 -11.45 14.51 10.89
N VAL A 47 -11.46 13.49 10.04
CA VAL A 47 -12.39 13.43 8.89
C VAL A 47 -13.83 13.33 9.38
N ALA A 48 -14.11 12.48 10.37
CA ALA A 48 -15.44 12.35 10.94
C ALA A 48 -15.98 13.64 11.57
N MET A 49 -15.09 14.48 12.12
CA MET A 49 -15.42 15.80 12.67
C MET A 49 -15.39 16.94 11.62
N ALA A 50 -15.24 16.62 10.33
CA ALA A 50 -15.05 17.59 9.25
C ALA A 50 -13.84 18.54 9.42
N GLY A 51 -12.85 18.15 10.23
CA GLY A 51 -11.59 18.89 10.41
C GLY A 51 -10.53 18.58 9.37
N LEU A 52 -10.67 17.49 8.62
CA LEU A 52 -9.83 17.11 7.48
C LEU A 52 -10.68 16.56 6.33
N SER A 53 -10.20 16.73 5.11
CA SER A 53 -10.72 16.03 3.94
C SER A 53 -10.26 14.57 3.95
N PRO A 54 -11.05 13.61 3.45
CA PRO A 54 -10.56 12.24 3.23
C PRO A 54 -9.28 12.18 2.39
N ALA A 55 -9.10 13.12 1.45
CA ALA A 55 -7.91 13.21 0.61
C ALA A 55 -6.64 13.57 1.41
N ASP A 56 -6.77 14.22 2.57
CA ASP A 56 -5.63 14.58 3.42
C ASP A 56 -5.03 13.35 4.12
N ILE A 57 -5.79 12.26 4.25
CA ILE A 57 -5.39 11.05 4.99
C ILE A 57 -5.33 9.78 4.12
N ALA A 58 -5.59 9.90 2.82
CA ALA A 58 -5.59 8.79 1.86
C ALA A 58 -4.53 9.00 0.77
N ALA A 59 -3.61 8.04 0.62
CA ALA A 59 -2.55 8.10 -0.39
C ALA A 59 -2.65 6.93 -1.37
N PRO A 60 -2.59 7.14 -2.70
CA PRO A 60 -2.64 6.05 -3.67
C PRO A 60 -1.51 5.03 -3.47
N ILE A 61 -1.84 3.75 -3.28
CA ILE A 61 -0.85 2.68 -3.02
C ILE A 61 0.17 2.61 -4.17
N ARG A 62 -0.32 2.68 -5.42
CA ARG A 62 0.54 2.71 -6.62
C ARG A 62 1.53 3.87 -6.59
N GLY A 63 1.09 5.06 -6.15
CA GLY A 63 1.95 6.23 -6.04
C GLY A 63 3.05 6.03 -5.01
N MET A 64 2.69 5.52 -3.83
CA MET A 64 3.63 5.25 -2.72
C MET A 64 4.70 4.21 -3.06
N LEU A 65 4.39 3.26 -3.95
CA LEU A 65 5.27 2.16 -4.33
C LEU A 65 5.89 2.33 -5.73
N SER A 66 5.59 3.44 -6.43
CA SER A 66 5.98 3.68 -7.83
C SER A 66 7.48 3.62 -8.12
N LYS A 67 8.34 3.91 -7.14
CA LYS A 67 9.80 3.85 -7.30
C LYS A 67 10.35 2.42 -7.40
N TYR A 68 9.59 1.42 -6.97
CA TYR A 68 10.04 0.02 -6.94
C TYR A 68 9.60 -0.69 -8.21
N LYS A 69 10.57 -1.06 -9.05
CA LYS A 69 10.29 -1.68 -10.36
C LYS A 69 9.81 -3.14 -10.25
N ASN A 70 10.07 -3.78 -9.12
CA ASN A 70 9.70 -5.16 -8.82
C ASN A 70 8.43 -5.29 -7.97
N ILE A 71 7.65 -4.21 -7.84
CA ILE A 71 6.37 -4.24 -7.12
C ILE A 71 5.21 -4.05 -8.09
N ARG A 72 4.27 -5.00 -8.06
CA ARG A 72 2.94 -4.89 -8.67
C ARG A 72 1.90 -4.57 -7.60
N VAL A 73 0.99 -3.66 -7.91
CA VAL A 73 -0.19 -3.38 -7.07
C VAL A 73 -1.43 -3.84 -7.80
N LEU A 74 -2.26 -4.66 -7.15
CA LEU A 74 -3.55 -5.12 -7.65
C LEU A 74 -4.63 -4.62 -6.70
N GLN A 75 -5.71 -4.08 -7.26
CA GLN A 75 -6.92 -3.85 -6.49
C GLN A 75 -7.79 -5.10 -6.62
N GLY A 76 -8.08 -5.75 -5.49
CA GLY A 76 -8.79 -7.02 -5.47
C GLY A 76 -9.04 -7.51 -4.05
N GLU A 77 -9.89 -8.51 -3.92
CA GLU A 77 -10.19 -9.20 -2.66
C GLU A 77 -9.66 -10.64 -2.73
N ALA A 78 -9.18 -11.15 -1.60
CA ALA A 78 -8.57 -12.47 -1.47
C ALA A 78 -9.59 -13.52 -0.99
#